data_AF-A0A976HWI3-F1
#
_entry.id   AF-A0A976HWI3-F1
#
_cell.length_a   1.000
_cell.length_b   1.000
_cell.length_c   1.000
_cell.angle_alpha   90.00
_cell.angle_beta   90.00
_cell.angle_gamma   90.00
#
_symmetry.space_group_name_H-M   'P 1'
#
loop_
_entity.id
_entity.type
_entity.pdbx_description
1 polymer ?
#
loop_
_entity_poly.entity_id
_entity_poly.type
_entity_poly.pdbx_seq_one_letter_code
_entity_poly.pdbx_strand_id
1 'polypeptide(L)'
;MTTNSNDKQDSVDATRTETGAVFDPSPTSPIVKKGRLPYSNWWPLACGAIVGTVLRLAFSGAPGGAWSAISWSFISFAPLAVSAVTIYVAKRDGDRTWMGYFTFGAFANMFFVIGTLLIMIEGLICAIIIVPLFMLYGGVGGLIMGAICKWTDWPKSATYGFVSLPLVLALLMPATENKPLIDSIERTVTIASRSESVWAHLMNAERIRPDEVDRGRLYRIDVPLPEAEVTLKSGDELVRKVTMG
;
A
#
# COMPACT_ATOMS: atom_id res chain seq x y z
N MET A 1 8.28 -90.74 37.55
CA MET A 1 9.73 -90.48 37.72
C MET A 1 10.32 -90.28 36.33
N THR A 2 10.90 -89.08 36.08
CA THR A 2 11.92 -88.71 35.06
C THR A 2 11.61 -89.01 33.58
N THR A 3 11.16 -88.07 32.73
CA THR A 3 11.83 -86.93 32.03
C THR A 3 13.01 -87.29 31.10
N ASN A 4 12.87 -86.96 29.80
CA ASN A 4 13.65 -85.98 28.99
C ASN A 4 13.99 -86.46 27.55
N SER A 5 13.60 -85.70 26.52
CA SER A 5 14.48 -84.87 25.62
C SER A 5 14.66 -85.58 24.26
N ASN A 6 14.56 -85.01 23.05
CA ASN A 6 14.46 -83.67 22.44
C ASN A 6 13.87 -83.89 21.01
N ASP A 7 13.02 -83.02 20.46
CA ASP A 7 13.35 -81.93 19.50
C ASP A 7 14.02 -82.47 18.20
N LYS A 8 13.63 -82.18 16.94
CA LYS A 8 12.93 -81.05 16.31
C LYS A 8 12.91 -81.33 14.78
N GLN A 9 11.90 -80.84 14.05
CA GLN A 9 11.94 -80.41 12.63
C GLN A 9 12.29 -81.48 11.55
N ASP A 10 11.64 -81.62 10.40
CA ASP A 10 10.91 -80.70 9.53
C ASP A 10 9.82 -81.47 8.77
N SER A 11 8.68 -80.81 8.57
CA SER A 11 7.59 -81.31 7.73
C SER A 11 7.07 -80.17 6.89
N VAL A 12 6.58 -80.56 5.71
CA VAL A 12 5.78 -79.80 4.75
C VAL A 12 6.60 -79.21 3.60
N ASP A 13 6.66 -80.01 2.53
CA ASP A 13 6.89 -79.52 1.18
C ASP A 13 5.79 -80.07 0.25
N ALA A 14 5.51 -79.31 -0.80
CA ALA A 14 4.62 -79.58 -1.94
C ALA A 14 3.10 -79.34 -1.79
N THR A 15 2.66 -78.12 -2.12
CA THR A 15 1.40 -77.90 -2.87
C THR A 15 1.53 -76.72 -3.85
N ARG A 16 1.76 -77.07 -5.12
CA ARG A 16 1.06 -76.62 -6.35
C ARG A 16 0.62 -75.14 -6.48
N THR A 17 1.36 -74.43 -7.35
CA THR A 17 0.91 -73.61 -8.50
C THR A 17 -0.31 -72.69 -8.35
N GLU A 18 -0.10 -71.37 -8.30
CA GLU A 18 -0.90 -70.39 -9.07
C GLU A 18 -0.07 -69.16 -9.45
N THR A 19 -0.20 -68.78 -10.72
CA THR A 19 0.42 -67.66 -11.42
C THR A 19 -0.20 -66.35 -10.94
N GLY A 20 0.48 -65.64 -10.03
CA GLY A 20 0.08 -64.33 -9.53
C GLY A 20 1.00 -63.25 -10.07
N ALA A 21 0.42 -62.28 -10.79
CA ALA A 21 1.08 -61.13 -11.37
C ALA A 21 2.01 -60.42 -10.37
N VAL A 22 3.23 -60.11 -10.82
CA VAL A 22 4.16 -59.21 -10.14
C VAL A 22 3.48 -57.84 -10.05
N PHE A 23 3.03 -57.50 -8.84
CA PHE A 23 2.59 -56.16 -8.47
C PHE A 23 3.82 -55.25 -8.45
N ASP A 24 3.91 -54.34 -9.41
CA ASP A 24 4.91 -53.26 -9.47
C ASP A 24 4.33 -52.01 -8.78
N PRO A 25 4.75 -51.65 -7.56
CA PRO A 25 4.34 -50.40 -6.95
C PRO A 25 5.30 -49.28 -7.35
N SER A 26 5.19 -48.81 -8.58
CA SER A 26 5.76 -47.51 -8.95
C SER A 26 4.81 -46.72 -9.85
N PRO A 27 3.85 -45.96 -9.26
CA PRO A 27 3.39 -44.77 -9.95
C PRO A 27 4.47 -43.70 -9.76
N THR A 28 5.49 -43.70 -10.63
CA THR A 28 6.22 -42.46 -10.91
C THR A 28 5.26 -41.53 -11.61
N SER A 29 4.42 -40.86 -10.81
CA SER A 29 3.54 -39.80 -11.26
C SER A 29 4.40 -38.80 -12.04
N PRO A 30 4.10 -38.53 -13.31
CA PRO A 30 4.84 -37.52 -14.04
C PRO A 30 4.60 -36.20 -13.31
N ILE A 31 5.66 -35.64 -12.72
CA ILE A 31 5.64 -34.26 -12.22
C ILE A 31 5.31 -33.40 -13.43
N VAL A 32 4.04 -33.03 -13.56
CA VAL A 32 3.57 -32.07 -14.54
C VAL A 32 4.29 -30.77 -14.20
N LYS A 33 5.40 -30.50 -14.90
CA LYS A 33 6.04 -29.18 -14.90
C LYS A 33 5.02 -28.21 -15.45
N LYS A 34 4.25 -27.59 -14.55
CA LYS A 34 3.32 -26.51 -14.86
C LYS A 34 4.13 -25.47 -15.66
N GLY A 35 3.77 -25.30 -16.93
CA GLY A 35 4.51 -24.46 -17.86
C GLY A 35 4.71 -23.07 -17.25
N ARG A 36 5.96 -22.69 -17.00
CA ARG A 36 6.30 -21.31 -16.66
C ARG A 36 5.92 -20.47 -17.86
N LEU A 37 4.89 -19.64 -17.72
CA LEU A 37 4.58 -18.65 -18.74
C LEU A 37 5.83 -17.75 -18.89
N PRO A 38 6.23 -17.38 -20.12
CA PRO A 38 7.51 -16.71 -20.39
C PRO A 38 7.52 -15.22 -20.00
N TYR A 39 6.72 -14.80 -19.02
CA TYR A 39 6.62 -13.41 -18.62
C TYR A 39 7.74 -13.03 -17.65
N SER A 40 8.30 -11.83 -17.86
CA SER A 40 9.30 -11.24 -16.99
C SER A 40 8.78 -11.13 -15.55
N ASN A 41 9.67 -11.31 -14.57
CA ASN A 41 9.40 -11.29 -13.13
C ASN A 41 8.65 -10.02 -12.62
N TRP A 42 8.50 -9.00 -13.46
CA TRP A 42 7.87 -7.71 -13.13
C TRP A 42 6.37 -7.66 -13.45
N TRP A 43 5.85 -8.62 -14.21
CA TRP A 43 4.42 -8.66 -14.60
C TRP A 43 3.43 -8.61 -13.41
N PRO A 44 3.67 -9.30 -12.29
CA PRO A 44 2.78 -9.22 -11.13
C PRO A 44 2.75 -7.84 -10.48
N LEU A 45 3.88 -7.13 -10.49
CA LEU A 45 3.99 -5.77 -9.97
C LEU A 45 3.18 -4.80 -10.84
N ALA A 46 3.32 -4.94 -12.17
CA ALA A 46 2.55 -4.13 -13.12
C ALA A 46 1.03 -4.35 -12.96
N CYS A 47 0.58 -5.61 -12.83
CA CYS A 47 -0.84 -5.91 -12.62
C CYS A 47 -1.40 -5.25 -11.36
N GLY A 48 -0.67 -5.32 -10.24
CA GLY A 48 -1.07 -4.65 -9.00
C GLY A 48 -1.10 -3.14 -9.14
N ALA A 49 -0.06 -2.55 -9.73
CA ALA A 49 0.04 -1.11 -9.95
C ALA A 49 -1.11 -0.57 -10.82
N ILE A 50 -1.49 -1.30 -11.88
CA ILE A 50 -2.63 -0.98 -12.72
C ILE A 50 -3.92 -1.03 -11.92
N VAL A 51 -4.17 -2.10 -11.15
CA VAL A 51 -5.37 -2.21 -10.31
C VAL A 51 -5.45 -1.08 -9.29
N GLY A 52 -4.34 -0.75 -8.63
CA GLY A 52 -4.27 0.38 -7.71
C GLY A 52 -4.60 1.70 -8.40
N THR A 53 -4.05 1.91 -9.60
CA THR A 53 -4.28 3.14 -10.38
C THR A 53 -5.75 3.26 -10.77
N VAL A 54 -6.38 2.16 -11.20
CA VAL A 54 -7.82 2.10 -11.49
C VAL A 54 -8.65 2.38 -10.24
N LEU A 55 -8.30 1.80 -9.09
CA LEU A 55 -8.94 2.10 -7.81
C LEU A 55 -8.79 3.59 -7.46
N ARG A 56 -7.62 4.18 -7.68
CA ARG A 56 -7.41 5.61 -7.43
C ARG A 56 -8.29 6.49 -8.31
N LEU A 57 -8.50 6.13 -9.57
CA LEU A 57 -9.41 6.83 -10.48
C LEU A 57 -10.87 6.71 -10.04
N ALA A 58 -11.28 5.54 -9.54
CA ALA A 58 -12.60 5.34 -8.95
C ALA A 58 -12.82 6.22 -7.70
N PHE A 59 -11.76 6.44 -6.91
CA PHE A 59 -11.75 7.32 -5.74
C PHE A 59 -11.33 8.77 -6.09
N SER A 60 -11.94 9.35 -7.11
CA SER A 60 -11.69 10.73 -7.56
C SER A 60 -12.62 11.79 -6.91
N GLY A 61 -13.32 11.42 -5.84
CA GLY A 61 -14.24 12.31 -5.15
C GLY A 61 -13.55 13.45 -4.39
N ALA A 62 -14.33 14.50 -4.08
CA ALA A 62 -13.85 15.64 -3.31
C ALA A 62 -13.41 15.26 -1.88
N PRO A 63 -12.48 16.02 -1.25
CA PRO A 63 -12.09 15.81 0.15
C PRO A 63 -13.31 15.78 1.08
N GLY A 64 -13.33 14.82 2.00
CA GLY A 64 -14.45 14.59 2.91
C GLY A 64 -15.60 13.75 2.37
N GLY A 65 -15.59 13.39 1.08
CA GLY A 65 -16.51 12.41 0.52
C GLY A 65 -16.06 10.96 0.79
N ALA A 66 -17.01 10.02 0.77
CA ALA A 66 -16.72 8.58 0.90
C ALA A 66 -15.85 8.02 -0.26
N TRP A 67 -15.87 8.70 -1.41
CA TRP A 67 -15.07 8.39 -2.60
C TRP A 67 -13.79 9.21 -2.72
N SER A 68 -13.35 9.83 -1.63
CA SER A 68 -12.08 10.57 -1.58
C SER A 68 -10.89 9.61 -1.48
N ALA A 69 -9.76 9.96 -2.10
CA ALA A 69 -8.50 9.25 -1.91
C ALA A 69 -7.94 9.34 -0.48
N ILE A 70 -8.40 10.32 0.29
CA ILE A 70 -8.04 10.49 1.72
C ILE A 70 -8.99 9.69 2.62
N SER A 71 -10.01 9.03 2.06
CA SER A 71 -10.93 8.21 2.86
C SER A 71 -10.21 7.05 3.56
N TRP A 72 -10.68 6.72 4.76
CA TRP A 72 -10.15 5.60 5.53
C TRP A 72 -10.23 4.27 4.76
N SER A 73 -11.32 4.05 4.03
CA SER A 73 -11.50 2.85 3.20
C SER A 73 -10.43 2.72 2.13
N PHE A 74 -10.09 3.82 1.44
CA PHE A 74 -9.04 3.81 0.44
C PHE A 74 -7.66 3.58 1.06
N ILE A 75 -7.30 4.38 2.07
CA ILE A 75 -5.96 4.34 2.69
C ILE A 75 -5.64 2.97 3.27
N SER A 76 -6.60 2.30 3.90
CA SER A 76 -6.37 0.99 4.53
C SER A 76 -6.50 -0.17 3.56
N PHE A 77 -7.47 -0.16 2.63
CA PHE A 77 -7.82 -1.35 1.85
C PHE A 77 -7.38 -1.33 0.39
N ALA A 78 -7.15 -0.17 -0.22
CA ALA A 78 -6.53 -0.11 -1.55
C ALA A 78 -5.15 -0.79 -1.58
N PRO A 79 -4.21 -0.53 -0.64
CA PRO A 79 -2.91 -1.20 -0.66
C PRO A 79 -3.00 -2.71 -0.44
N LEU A 80 -3.99 -3.17 0.33
CA LEU A 80 -4.29 -4.60 0.50
C LEU A 80 -4.80 -5.23 -0.80
N ALA A 81 -5.70 -4.54 -1.53
CA ALA A 81 -6.22 -4.98 -2.81
C ALA A 81 -5.11 -5.08 -3.88
N VAL A 82 -4.23 -4.07 -3.96
CA VAL A 82 -3.07 -4.06 -4.85
C VAL A 82 -2.18 -5.27 -4.58
N SER A 83 -1.80 -5.48 -3.32
CA SER A 83 -0.97 -6.62 -2.93
C SER A 83 -1.65 -7.96 -3.15
N ALA A 84 -2.96 -8.05 -2.90
CA ALA A 84 -3.74 -9.25 -3.15
C ALA A 84 -3.68 -9.68 -4.61
N VAL A 85 -3.85 -8.74 -5.54
CA VAL A 85 -3.72 -9.02 -6.98
C VAL A 85 -2.29 -9.36 -7.36
N THR A 86 -1.31 -8.59 -6.89
CA THR A 86 0.11 -8.86 -7.16
C THR A 86 0.51 -10.25 -6.71
N ILE A 87 0.19 -10.65 -5.48
CA ILE A 87 0.59 -11.97 -4.97
C ILE A 87 -0.19 -13.09 -5.67
N TYR A 88 -1.47 -12.88 -5.98
CA TYR A 88 -2.26 -13.85 -6.72
C TYR A 88 -1.66 -14.12 -8.12
N VAL A 89 -1.25 -13.07 -8.85
CA VAL A 89 -0.57 -13.20 -10.15
C VAL A 89 0.83 -13.78 -9.96
N ALA A 90 1.60 -13.27 -9.00
CA ALA A 90 2.97 -13.70 -8.75
C ALA A 90 3.03 -15.20 -8.46
N LYS A 91 2.10 -15.71 -7.64
CA LYS A 91 2.08 -17.12 -7.30
C LYS A 91 1.91 -17.99 -8.54
N ARG A 92 1.21 -17.53 -9.61
CA ARG A 92 1.03 -18.27 -10.89
C ARG A 92 2.37 -18.66 -11.52
N ASP A 93 3.40 -17.86 -11.29
CA ASP A 93 4.74 -18.08 -11.85
C ASP A 93 5.60 -19.01 -10.97
N GLY A 94 5.20 -19.22 -9.71
CA GLY A 94 5.88 -20.11 -8.77
C GLY A 94 5.69 -19.68 -7.30
N ASP A 95 5.96 -20.63 -6.41
CA ASP A 95 5.96 -20.37 -4.97
C ASP A 95 7.10 -19.43 -4.57
N ARG A 96 6.81 -18.56 -3.61
CA ARG A 96 7.78 -17.62 -3.03
C ARG A 96 7.92 -17.81 -1.53
N THR A 97 9.04 -17.33 -1.01
CA THR A 97 9.31 -17.25 0.43
C THR A 97 8.41 -16.20 1.10
N TRP A 98 8.26 -16.27 2.41
CA TRP A 98 7.47 -15.29 3.18
C TRP A 98 7.98 -13.86 2.99
N MET A 99 9.30 -13.66 2.99
CA MET A 99 9.92 -12.37 2.69
C MET A 99 9.58 -11.90 1.27
N GLY A 100 9.51 -12.83 0.30
CA GLY A 100 9.08 -12.52 -1.07
C GLY A 100 7.66 -12.00 -1.15
N TYR A 101 6.71 -12.53 -0.37
CA TYR A 101 5.34 -12.00 -0.35
C TYR A 101 5.27 -10.58 0.21
N PHE A 102 6.03 -10.29 1.26
CA PHE A 102 6.12 -8.95 1.83
C PHE A 102 6.74 -7.96 0.82
N THR A 103 7.89 -8.29 0.24
CA THR A 103 8.59 -7.37 -0.67
C THR A 103 7.82 -7.11 -1.95
N PHE A 104 7.23 -8.14 -2.58
CA PHE A 104 6.40 -7.94 -3.78
C PHE A 104 5.17 -7.09 -3.48
N GLY A 105 4.51 -7.30 -2.33
CA GLY A 105 3.39 -6.46 -1.90
C GLY A 105 3.80 -4.99 -1.67
N ALA A 106 4.94 -4.77 -1.01
CA ALA A 106 5.47 -3.43 -0.74
C ALA A 106 5.86 -2.71 -2.05
N PHE A 107 6.62 -3.35 -2.93
CA PHE A 107 7.04 -2.75 -4.20
C PHE A 107 5.87 -2.51 -5.15
N ALA A 108 4.87 -3.40 -5.21
CA ALA A 108 3.67 -3.16 -6.02
C ALA A 108 2.95 -1.87 -5.59
N ASN A 109 2.90 -1.61 -4.29
CA ASN A 109 2.33 -0.38 -3.74
C ASN A 109 3.18 0.86 -4.04
N MET A 110 4.51 0.74 -4.02
CA MET A 110 5.40 1.81 -4.47
C MET A 110 5.17 2.14 -5.96
N PHE A 111 5.09 1.13 -6.84
CA PHE A 111 4.80 1.33 -8.26
C PHE A 111 3.40 1.89 -8.51
N PHE A 112 2.41 1.47 -7.72
CA PHE A 112 1.08 2.07 -7.73
C PHE A 112 1.16 3.58 -7.47
N VAL A 113 1.82 4.03 -6.40
CA VAL A 113 1.93 5.46 -6.10
C VAL A 113 2.69 6.21 -7.19
N ILE A 114 3.77 5.64 -7.72
CA ILE A 114 4.48 6.21 -8.88
C ILE A 114 3.54 6.35 -10.09
N GLY A 115 2.72 5.34 -10.36
CA GLY A 115 1.70 5.39 -11.42
C GLY A 115 0.72 6.55 -11.24
N THR A 116 0.26 6.79 -10.02
CA THR A 116 -0.64 7.92 -9.73
C THR A 116 0.04 9.29 -9.87
N LEU A 117 1.35 9.37 -9.56
CA LEU A 117 2.15 10.59 -9.74
C LEU A 117 2.35 10.92 -11.23
N LEU A 118 2.55 9.90 -12.07
CA LEU A 118 2.69 10.09 -13.52
C LEU A 118 1.42 10.63 -14.18
N ILE A 119 0.25 10.34 -13.60
CA ILE A 119 -1.05 10.87 -14.07
C ILE A 119 -1.30 12.28 -13.50
N MET A 120 -0.36 12.86 -12.73
CA MET A 120 -0.47 14.17 -12.09
C MET A 120 -1.73 14.33 -11.21
N ILE A 121 -2.23 13.22 -10.65
CA ILE A 121 -3.42 13.23 -9.78
C ILE A 121 -3.07 13.68 -8.35
N GLU A 122 -1.83 13.39 -7.92
CA GLU A 122 -1.35 13.66 -6.56
C GLU A 122 -0.17 14.64 -6.58
N GLY A 123 -0.07 15.46 -5.53
CA GLY A 123 1.12 16.28 -5.30
C GLY A 123 2.30 15.42 -4.83
N LEU A 124 3.53 15.83 -5.16
CA LEU A 124 4.76 15.14 -4.75
C LEU A 124 4.86 14.97 -3.22
N ILE A 125 4.39 15.95 -2.45
CA ILE A 125 4.41 15.91 -0.98
C ILE A 125 3.52 14.77 -0.45
N CYS A 126 2.32 14.60 -1.01
CA CYS A 126 1.40 13.52 -0.66
C CYS A 126 2.03 12.15 -0.95
N ALA A 127 2.69 12.01 -2.11
CA ALA A 127 3.40 10.78 -2.49
C ALA A 127 4.51 10.43 -1.49
N ILE A 128 5.35 11.39 -1.10
CA ILE A 128 6.45 11.16 -0.14
C ILE A 128 5.94 10.63 1.20
N ILE A 129 4.82 11.18 1.69
CA ILE A 129 4.23 10.78 2.97
C ILE A 129 3.56 9.40 2.86
N ILE A 130 2.82 9.14 1.77
CA ILE A 130 1.98 7.96 1.67
C ILE A 130 2.73 6.69 1.24
N VAL A 131 3.82 6.81 0.46
CA VAL A 131 4.63 5.67 0.01
C VAL A 131 5.07 4.74 1.15
N PRO A 132 5.74 5.21 2.23
CA PRO A 132 6.19 4.31 3.30
C PRO A 132 5.01 3.61 3.98
N LEU A 133 3.89 4.32 4.16
CA LEU A 133 2.68 3.76 4.74
C LEU A 133 2.11 2.65 3.83
N PHE A 134 1.99 2.91 2.53
CA PHE A 134 1.44 1.98 1.55
C PHE A 134 2.36 0.79 1.31
N MET A 135 3.67 0.96 1.41
CA MET A 135 4.61 -0.16 1.39
C MET A 135 4.41 -1.09 2.60
N LEU A 136 4.15 -0.54 3.79
CA LEU A 136 3.89 -1.33 4.99
C LEU A 136 2.56 -2.10 4.89
N TYR A 137 1.46 -1.39 4.59
CA TYR A 137 0.15 -2.03 4.37
C TYR A 137 0.21 -3.03 3.21
N GLY A 138 0.91 -2.67 2.14
CA GLY A 138 1.13 -3.53 0.99
C GLY A 138 1.89 -4.81 1.36
N GLY A 139 2.95 -4.70 2.15
CA GLY A 139 3.69 -5.85 2.63
C GLY A 139 2.83 -6.78 3.50
N VAL A 140 2.05 -6.21 4.43
CA VAL A 140 1.10 -6.96 5.26
C VAL A 140 0.03 -7.65 4.40
N GLY A 141 -0.57 -6.94 3.44
CA GLY A 141 -1.54 -7.52 2.50
C GLY A 141 -0.96 -8.63 1.65
N GLY A 142 0.32 -8.51 1.26
CA GLY A 142 1.05 -9.55 0.54
C GLY A 142 1.22 -10.82 1.38
N LEU A 143 1.57 -10.68 2.66
CA LEU A 143 1.66 -11.79 3.59
C LEU A 143 0.31 -12.48 3.81
N ILE A 144 -0.77 -11.70 4.00
CA ILE A 144 -2.13 -12.22 4.18
C ILE A 144 -2.56 -13.02 2.94
N MET A 145 -2.45 -12.44 1.75
CA MET A 145 -2.82 -13.14 0.51
C MET A 145 -1.91 -14.35 0.25
N GLY A 146 -0.62 -14.24 0.57
CA GLY A 146 0.33 -15.34 0.48
C GLY A 146 -0.06 -16.53 1.37
N ALA A 147 -0.52 -16.26 2.60
CA ALA A 147 -1.04 -17.26 3.53
C ALA A 147 -2.32 -17.90 2.99
N ILE A 148 -3.30 -17.09 2.57
CA ILE A 148 -4.57 -17.58 1.99
C ILE A 148 -4.32 -18.47 0.78
N CYS A 149 -3.44 -18.05 -0.13
CA CYS A 149 -3.12 -18.85 -1.31
C CYS A 149 -2.36 -20.14 -0.95
N LYS A 150 -1.69 -20.22 0.20
CA LYS A 150 -1.02 -21.45 0.66
C LYS A 150 -2.00 -22.43 1.31
N TRP A 151 -3.04 -21.95 1.98
CA TRP A 151 -3.99 -22.80 2.70
C TRP A 151 -5.24 -23.19 1.90
N THR A 152 -5.65 -22.39 0.91
CA THR A 152 -6.95 -22.56 0.25
C THR A 152 -6.82 -22.92 -1.24
N ASP A 153 -5.67 -23.46 -1.67
CA ASP A 153 -5.44 -23.86 -3.06
C ASP A 153 -5.93 -22.85 -4.11
N TRP A 154 -5.53 -21.59 -3.96
CA TRP A 154 -5.74 -20.51 -4.94
C TRP A 154 -7.19 -20.05 -5.14
N PRO A 155 -7.82 -19.48 -4.09
CA PRO A 155 -9.20 -19.02 -4.18
C PRO A 155 -9.30 -17.73 -5.01
N LYS A 156 -9.77 -17.84 -6.26
CA LYS A 156 -10.15 -16.68 -7.11
C LYS A 156 -11.12 -15.75 -6.37
N SER A 157 -12.03 -16.33 -5.60
CA SER A 157 -13.03 -15.62 -4.79
C SER A 157 -12.40 -14.68 -3.76
N ALA A 158 -11.28 -15.07 -3.12
CA ALA A 158 -10.61 -14.23 -2.14
C ALA A 158 -10.05 -12.97 -2.81
N THR A 159 -9.41 -13.10 -3.98
CA THR A 159 -8.87 -11.94 -4.73
C THR A 159 -9.97 -10.97 -5.12
N TYR A 160 -11.12 -11.45 -5.61
CA TYR A 160 -12.27 -10.59 -5.89
C TYR A 160 -12.80 -9.89 -4.63
N GLY A 161 -12.84 -10.60 -3.51
CA GLY A 161 -13.17 -10.04 -2.20
C GLY A 161 -12.29 -8.84 -1.86
N PHE A 162 -10.96 -9.02 -1.86
CA PHE A 162 -10.01 -7.94 -1.55
C PHE A 162 -10.11 -6.75 -2.50
N VAL A 163 -10.32 -6.98 -3.80
CA VAL A 163 -10.47 -5.88 -4.78
C VAL A 163 -11.77 -5.11 -4.57
N SER A 164 -12.87 -5.81 -4.25
CA SER A 164 -14.16 -5.16 -4.00
C SER A 164 -14.24 -4.45 -2.65
N LEU A 165 -13.43 -4.88 -1.68
CA LEU A 165 -13.47 -4.42 -0.29
C LEU A 165 -13.38 -2.88 -0.14
N PRO A 166 -12.41 -2.17 -0.75
CA PRO A 166 -12.37 -0.71 -0.63
C PRO A 166 -13.64 -0.04 -1.18
N LEU A 167 -14.20 -0.53 -2.30
CA LEU A 167 -15.43 0.03 -2.89
C LEU A 167 -16.65 -0.22 -2.00
N VAL A 168 -16.80 -1.46 -1.51
CA VAL A 168 -17.90 -1.85 -0.62
C VAL A 168 -17.82 -1.04 0.68
N LEU A 169 -16.64 -0.93 1.29
CA LEU A 169 -16.49 -0.14 2.51
C LEU A 169 -16.71 1.35 2.28
N ALA A 170 -16.34 1.91 1.12
CA ALA A 170 -16.69 3.28 0.77
C ALA A 170 -18.20 3.49 0.64
N LEU A 171 -18.95 2.49 0.16
CA LEU A 171 -20.42 2.56 0.09
C LEU A 171 -21.09 2.42 1.46
N LEU A 172 -20.55 1.58 2.35
CA LEU A 172 -21.13 1.35 3.68
C LEU A 172 -20.72 2.40 4.72
N MET A 173 -19.55 3.03 4.57
CA MET A 173 -19.05 4.01 5.53
C MET A 173 -19.80 5.35 5.38
N PRO A 174 -20.35 5.89 6.47
CA PRO A 174 -20.95 7.22 6.46
C PRO A 174 -19.92 8.29 6.09
N ALA A 175 -20.27 9.21 5.19
CA ALA A 175 -19.39 10.33 4.82
C ALA A 175 -19.04 11.24 6.02
N THR A 176 -19.79 11.15 7.12
CA THR A 176 -19.58 11.91 8.36
C THR A 176 -18.26 11.61 9.07
N GLU A 177 -17.68 10.42 8.86
CA GLU A 177 -16.36 10.02 9.38
C GLU A 177 -15.21 10.79 8.72
N ASN A 178 -15.43 11.35 7.54
CA ASN A 178 -14.39 12.05 6.76
C ASN A 178 -14.48 13.58 6.90
N LYS A 179 -15.21 14.11 7.89
CA LYS A 179 -15.33 15.57 8.05
C LYS A 179 -13.94 16.15 8.32
N PRO A 180 -13.46 17.13 7.54
CA PRO A 180 -12.18 17.75 7.80
C PRO A 180 -12.20 18.33 9.22
N LEU A 181 -11.25 17.89 10.04
CA LEU A 181 -11.00 18.50 11.33
C LEU A 181 -10.46 19.91 11.06
N ILE A 182 -11.35 20.89 11.13
CA ILE A 182 -10.95 22.29 11.15
C ILE A 182 -10.46 22.56 12.56
N ASP A 183 -9.16 22.38 12.76
CA ASP A 183 -8.49 22.73 13.99
C ASP A 183 -7.98 24.17 13.90
N SER A 184 -8.12 24.93 14.99
CA SER A 184 -7.67 26.32 15.05
C SER A 184 -6.40 26.39 15.88
N ILE A 185 -5.27 26.65 15.23
CA ILE A 185 -4.03 26.94 15.95
C ILE A 185 -4.03 28.43 16.30
N GLU A 186 -4.26 28.75 17.56
CA GLU A 186 -4.13 30.11 18.07
C GLU A 186 -2.73 30.33 18.67
N ARG A 187 -2.08 31.42 18.26
CA ARG A 187 -0.82 31.87 18.87
C ARG A 187 -0.94 33.33 19.26
N THR A 188 -0.91 33.58 20.56
CA THR A 188 -1.01 34.94 21.09
C THR A 188 0.39 35.48 21.41
N VAL A 189 0.67 36.70 20.93
CA VAL A 189 1.89 37.45 21.27
C VAL A 189 1.47 38.80 21.82
N THR A 190 1.87 39.10 23.04
CA THR A 190 1.60 40.41 23.65
C THR A 190 2.66 41.41 23.23
N ILE A 191 2.23 42.48 22.56
CA ILE A 191 3.11 43.58 22.12
C ILE A 191 2.75 44.82 22.93
N ALA A 192 3.73 45.37 23.67
CA ALA A 192 3.56 46.61 24.41
C ALA A 192 3.64 47.83 23.47
N SER A 193 2.65 47.99 22.59
CA SER A 193 2.55 49.10 21.64
C SER A 193 1.08 49.49 21.40
N ARG A 194 0.86 50.63 20.75
CA ARG A 194 -0.49 51.10 20.39
C ARG A 194 -1.05 50.26 19.22
N SER A 195 -2.33 49.93 19.27
CA SER A 195 -3.05 49.13 18.26
C SER A 195 -2.83 49.62 16.83
N GLU A 196 -2.91 50.93 16.60
CA GLU A 196 -2.78 51.52 15.26
C GLU A 196 -1.35 51.35 14.73
N SER A 197 -0.36 51.40 15.62
CA SER A 197 1.04 51.16 15.25
C SER A 197 1.25 49.70 14.86
N VAL A 198 0.72 48.76 15.62
CA VAL A 198 0.82 47.32 15.31
C VAL A 198 0.13 47.02 13.97
N TRP A 199 -1.08 47.55 13.78
CA TRP A 199 -1.81 47.38 12.53
C TRP A 199 -1.07 47.97 11.33
N ALA A 200 -0.47 49.15 11.47
CA ALA A 200 0.33 49.76 10.42
C ALA A 200 1.54 48.90 10.01
N HIS A 201 2.23 48.28 10.98
CA HIS A 201 3.38 47.39 10.71
C HIS A 201 2.93 46.04 10.13
N LEU A 202 1.78 45.50 10.53
CA LEU A 202 1.22 44.29 9.93
C LEU A 202 0.79 44.51 8.47
N MET A 203 0.26 45.70 8.17
CA MET A 203 -0.20 46.06 6.83
C MET A 203 0.96 46.46 5.90
N ASN A 204 2.05 46.99 6.44
CA ASN A 204 3.21 47.50 5.70
C ASN A 204 4.53 47.01 6.31
N ALA A 205 4.96 45.82 5.92
CA ALA A 205 6.27 45.27 6.24
C ALA A 205 7.27 45.62 5.13
N GLU A 206 7.82 46.83 5.15
CA GLU A 206 8.60 47.40 4.02
C GLU A 206 10.05 46.90 3.93
N ARG A 207 10.54 46.12 4.90
CA ARG A 207 11.93 45.66 4.95
C ARG A 207 12.09 44.42 5.83
N ILE A 208 11.77 43.26 5.28
CA ILE A 208 11.92 41.98 5.96
C ILE A 208 13.39 41.55 5.84
N ARG A 209 14.08 41.40 6.96
CA ARG A 209 15.48 40.96 6.99
C ARG A 209 15.57 39.44 6.95
N PRO A 210 16.62 38.85 6.33
CA PRO A 210 16.78 37.40 6.27
C PRO A 210 16.75 36.70 7.63
N ASP A 211 17.29 37.33 8.68
CA ASP A 211 17.30 36.78 10.05
C ASP A 211 15.92 36.78 10.72
N GLU A 212 14.97 37.59 10.25
CA GLU A 212 13.60 37.62 10.76
C GLU A 212 12.78 36.40 10.30
N VAL A 213 13.13 35.83 9.15
CA VAL A 213 12.45 34.70 8.53
C VAL A 213 13.24 33.39 8.57
N ASP A 214 14.47 33.38 9.10
CA ASP A 214 15.34 32.19 9.21
C ASP A 214 14.70 31.00 9.99
N ARG A 215 13.74 31.29 10.87
CA ARG A 215 12.96 30.24 11.56
C ARG A 215 12.00 29.50 10.62
N GLY A 216 11.64 30.11 9.49
CA GLY A 216 10.82 29.50 8.45
C GLY A 216 11.60 28.44 7.68
N ARG A 217 11.33 27.16 7.96
CA ARG A 217 11.96 26.04 7.23
C ARG A 217 11.74 26.09 5.71
N LEU A 218 10.67 26.75 5.25
CA LEU A 218 10.38 26.95 3.83
C LEU A 218 11.51 27.70 3.10
N TYR A 219 12.13 28.69 3.74
CA TYR A 219 13.22 29.47 3.14
C TYR A 219 14.57 28.73 3.14
N ARG A 220 14.64 27.52 3.71
CA ARG A 220 15.83 26.66 3.68
C ARG A 220 15.89 25.72 2.48
N ILE A 221 14.80 25.63 1.71
CA ILE A 221 14.72 24.81 0.49
C ILE A 221 14.79 25.68 -0.78
N ASP A 222 15.60 26.75 -0.73
CA ASP A 222 15.89 27.65 -1.85
C ASP A 222 14.68 28.43 -2.40
N VAL A 223 13.67 28.64 -1.55
CA VAL A 223 12.58 29.57 -1.85
C VAL A 223 13.07 30.99 -1.62
N PRO A 224 12.91 31.91 -2.59
CA PRO A 224 13.36 33.30 -2.46
C PRO A 224 12.76 33.98 -1.22
N LEU A 225 13.54 34.86 -0.60
CA LEU A 225 13.15 35.53 0.63
C LEU A 225 12.24 36.73 0.28
N PRO A 226 11.16 36.97 1.03
CA PRO A 226 10.39 38.19 0.86
C PRO A 226 11.23 39.38 1.36
N GLU A 227 11.38 40.42 0.54
CA GLU A 227 12.04 41.66 0.93
C GLU A 227 11.04 42.66 1.54
N ALA A 228 9.81 42.67 1.03
CA ALA A 228 8.76 43.55 1.50
C ALA A 228 7.37 42.95 1.25
N GLU A 229 6.44 43.26 2.14
CA GLU A 229 5.02 42.95 2.01
C GLU A 229 4.20 44.18 2.39
N VAL A 230 3.55 44.80 1.40
CA VAL A 230 2.81 46.05 1.58
C VAL A 230 1.39 45.91 1.06
N THR A 231 0.44 46.52 1.78
CA THR A 231 -0.96 46.51 1.38
C THR A 231 -1.31 47.84 0.73
N LEU A 232 -1.59 47.81 -0.58
CA LEU A 232 -1.90 48.98 -1.38
C LEU A 232 -3.41 49.05 -1.61
N LYS A 233 -3.96 50.26 -1.58
CA LYS A 233 -5.35 50.49 -2.01
C LYS A 233 -5.38 50.67 -3.52
N SER A 234 -6.01 49.74 -4.23
CA SER A 234 -6.20 49.79 -5.68
C SER A 234 -7.68 49.97 -5.98
N GLY A 235 -8.11 51.22 -6.20
CA GLY A 235 -9.53 51.55 -6.29
C GLY A 235 -10.24 51.35 -4.94
N ASP A 236 -11.26 50.50 -4.90
CA ASP A 236 -11.99 50.11 -3.67
C ASP A 236 -11.45 48.83 -3.02
N GLU A 237 -10.45 48.17 -3.61
CA GLU A 237 -9.89 46.92 -3.09
C GLU A 237 -8.54 47.14 -2.38
N LEU A 238 -8.27 46.34 -1.35
CA LEU A 238 -6.96 46.25 -0.71
C LEU A 238 -6.18 45.09 -1.33
N VAL A 239 -5.09 45.41 -2.00
CA VAL A 239 -4.21 44.43 -2.67
C VAL A 239 -2.93 44.28 -1.85
N ARG A 240 -2.65 43.05 -1.41
CA ARG A 240 -1.40 42.70 -0.73
C ARG A 240 -0.33 42.40 -1.78
N LYS A 241 0.76 43.18 -1.81
CA LYS A 241 1.89 42.98 -2.73
C LYS A 241 3.11 42.48 -1.95
N VAL A 242 3.66 41.35 -2.39
CA VAL A 242 4.90 40.79 -1.88
C VAL A 242 6.00 40.99 -2.91
N THR A 243 7.12 41.56 -2.50
CA THR A 243 8.35 41.66 -3.31
C THR A 243 9.31 40.59 -2.82
N MET A 244 9.79 39.76 -3.75
CA MET A 244 10.74 38.67 -3.47
C MET A 244 12.14 39.10 -3.96
N GLY A 245 13.18 38.72 -3.22
CA GLY A 245 14.59 38.93 -3.56
C GLY A 245 15.35 37.62 -3.77
#